data_AF-A0A5M9GXI0-F1
#
_entry.id   AF-A0A5M9GXI0-F1
#
_cell.length_a   1.000
_cell.length_b   1.000
_cell.length_c   1.000
_cell.angle_alpha   90.00
_cell.angle_beta   90.00
_cell.angle_gamma   90.00
#
_symmetry.space_group_name_H-M   'P 1'
#
loop_
_entity.id
_entity.type
_entity.pdbx_description
1 polymer ?
#
loop_
_entity_poly.entity_id
_entity_poly.type
_entity_poly.pdbx_seq_one_letter_code
_entity_poly.pdbx_strand_id
1 'polypeptide(L)'
;MTSHPKPSMSGKYQTLVIATLDYLIDHYTGEFVYDGWDPVKQHYENQKVQAEKYGKKGQLGKLKKQLDEFVERLQINADLDFHDYIKKKTGFELNIFKDLEDFRDEVLLRGEIRDEIESRKLSRLLMYYERTGVDTEKQTGLYKILTDFHEKAATQQKQSGTSRVVRTEEKDGIITETIEVSFGPRPKHHERREVLSPDGERRLYISEWMNNEGTQANTSIGISFKTATGGIYAVDGIHPDINALWKNNNTVVIETSKDYSILFQHRLIQSFDDVVNVEYVER
;
A
#
# COMPACT_ATOMS: atom_id res chain seq x y z
N MET A 1 -15.75 47.41 0.24
CA MET A 1 -15.31 46.15 -0.38
C MET A 1 -13.99 45.75 0.24
N THR A 2 -14.02 44.85 1.21
CA THR A 2 -12.82 44.26 1.82
C THR A 2 -12.23 43.26 0.84
N SER A 3 -11.17 43.64 0.12
CA SER A 3 -10.40 42.72 -0.69
C SER A 3 -9.74 41.70 0.25
N HIS A 4 -10.21 40.45 0.22
CA HIS A 4 -9.46 39.38 0.85
C HIS A 4 -8.09 39.30 0.14
N PRO A 5 -6.97 39.40 0.87
CA PRO A 5 -5.66 39.29 0.26
C PRO A 5 -5.56 37.92 -0.42
N LYS A 6 -5.19 37.90 -1.70
CA LYS A 6 -4.90 36.65 -2.41
C LYS A 6 -3.86 35.89 -1.59
N PRO A 7 -4.11 34.62 -1.21
CA PRO A 7 -3.14 33.85 -0.44
C PRO A 7 -1.82 33.80 -1.21
N SER A 8 -0.70 33.90 -0.49
CA SER A 8 0.61 33.65 -1.08
C SER A 8 0.64 32.26 -1.72
N MET A 9 1.50 32.04 -2.72
CA MET A 9 1.59 30.73 -3.38
C MET A 9 1.86 29.60 -2.38
N SER A 10 2.70 29.84 -1.37
CA SER A 10 2.93 28.89 -0.27
C SER A 10 1.66 28.65 0.56
N GLY A 11 0.85 29.69 0.80
CA GLY A 11 -0.45 29.55 1.45
C GLY A 11 -1.45 28.70 0.67
N LYS A 12 -1.48 28.82 -0.67
CA LYS A 12 -2.30 27.94 -1.53
C LYS A 12 -1.89 26.48 -1.37
N TYR A 13 -0.61 26.15 -1.54
CA TYR A 13 -0.14 24.76 -1.45
C TYR A 13 -0.29 24.18 -0.04
N GLN A 14 -0.03 24.97 1.01
CA GLN A 14 -0.31 24.54 2.38
C GLN A 14 -1.79 24.17 2.55
N THR A 15 -2.70 25.01 2.04
CA THR A 15 -4.15 24.76 2.12
C THR A 15 -4.53 23.47 1.39
N LEU A 16 -4.01 23.25 0.18
CA LEU A 16 -4.24 22.03 -0.59
C LEU A 16 -3.72 20.79 0.12
N VAL A 17 -2.49 20.82 0.64
CA VAL A 17 -1.90 19.68 1.36
C VAL A 17 -2.71 19.35 2.61
N ILE A 18 -3.08 20.34 3.41
CA ILE A 18 -3.89 20.12 4.61
C ILE A 18 -5.24 19.52 4.26
N ALA A 19 -5.94 20.06 3.25
CA ALA A 19 -7.21 19.51 2.81
C ALA A 19 -7.07 18.08 2.27
N THR A 20 -5.96 17.79 1.57
CA THR A 20 -5.65 16.44 1.07
C THR A 20 -5.45 15.46 2.23
N LEU A 21 -4.71 15.86 3.26
CA LEU A 21 -4.50 15.04 4.45
C LEU A 21 -5.80 14.80 5.22
N ASP A 22 -6.65 15.82 5.36
CA ASP A 22 -7.97 15.66 5.98
C ASP A 22 -8.81 14.64 5.20
N TYR A 23 -8.82 14.73 3.86
CA TYR A 23 -9.49 13.75 3.00
C TYR A 23 -8.95 12.34 3.20
N LEU A 24 -7.62 12.18 3.22
CA LEU A 24 -6.97 10.88 3.39
C LEU A 24 -7.26 10.27 4.76
N ILE A 25 -7.32 11.10 5.81
CA ILE A 25 -7.70 10.66 7.15
C ILE A 25 -9.14 10.16 7.14
N ASP A 26 -10.06 10.90 6.53
CA ASP A 26 -11.49 10.56 6.55
C ASP A 26 -11.82 9.28 5.74
N HIS A 27 -11.03 8.94 4.71
CA HIS A 27 -11.36 7.85 3.77
C HIS A 27 -10.44 6.63 3.85
N TYR A 28 -9.21 6.78 4.34
CA TYR A 28 -8.17 5.73 4.27
C TYR A 28 -7.53 5.43 5.63
N THR A 29 -8.22 5.75 6.72
CA THR A 29 -7.83 5.34 8.08
C THR A 29 -8.81 4.30 8.62
N GLY A 30 -8.42 3.60 9.68
CA GLY A 30 -9.19 2.49 10.23
C GLY A 30 -8.96 1.15 9.54
N GLU A 31 -8.21 1.09 8.43
CA GLU A 31 -7.90 -0.17 7.73
C GLU A 31 -7.19 -1.18 8.64
N PHE A 32 -6.29 -0.71 9.51
CA PHE A 32 -5.63 -1.56 10.49
C PHE A 32 -5.22 -0.75 11.72
N VAL A 33 -5.86 -1.02 12.85
CA VAL A 33 -5.70 -0.31 14.13
C VAL A 33 -5.22 -1.30 15.19
N TYR A 34 -4.23 -0.90 15.98
CA TYR A 34 -3.62 -1.70 17.04
C TYR A 34 -3.89 -1.06 18.40
N ASP A 35 -4.60 -1.72 19.30
CA ASP A 35 -4.85 -1.21 20.66
C ASP A 35 -5.44 0.22 20.67
N GLY A 36 -6.26 0.55 19.65
CA GLY A 36 -6.82 1.88 19.43
C GLY A 36 -5.88 2.89 18.75
N TRP A 37 -4.64 2.51 18.45
CA TRP A 37 -3.67 3.29 17.70
C TRP A 37 -3.70 2.95 16.21
N ASP A 38 -3.95 3.97 15.39
CA ASP A 38 -3.91 3.88 13.93
C ASP A 38 -2.60 4.50 13.39
N PRO A 39 -1.66 3.68 12.89
CA PRO A 39 -0.38 4.18 12.38
C PRO A 39 -0.54 5.04 11.12
N VAL A 40 -1.52 4.75 10.27
CA VAL A 40 -1.77 5.50 9.03
C VAL A 40 -2.32 6.88 9.35
N LYS A 41 -3.31 6.95 10.26
CA LYS A 41 -3.84 8.21 10.76
C LYS A 41 -2.76 9.05 11.43
N GLN A 42 -1.98 8.45 12.33
CA GLN A 42 -0.89 9.15 13.01
C GLN A 42 0.15 9.69 12.01
N HIS A 43 0.47 8.91 10.97
CA HIS A 43 1.35 9.36 9.91
C HIS A 43 0.80 10.63 9.23
N TYR A 44 -0.47 10.64 8.82
CA TYR A 44 -1.08 11.81 8.19
C TYR A 44 -1.19 13.03 9.11
N GLU A 45 -1.53 12.84 10.39
CA GLU A 45 -1.54 13.91 11.37
C GLU A 45 -0.15 14.55 11.54
N ASN A 46 0.90 13.72 11.58
CA ASN A 46 2.28 14.20 11.61
C ASN A 46 2.66 14.97 10.32
N GLN A 47 2.22 14.49 9.15
CA GLN A 47 2.44 15.17 7.87
C GLN A 47 1.74 16.54 7.83
N LYS A 48 0.58 16.68 8.48
CA LYS A 48 -0.17 17.93 8.58
C LYS A 48 0.60 18.97 9.40
N VAL A 49 1.17 18.56 10.53
CA VAL A 49 2.07 19.41 11.34
C VAL A 49 3.29 19.88 10.53
N GLN A 50 3.88 19.00 9.70
CA GLN A 50 4.99 19.40 8.82
C GLN A 50 4.54 20.40 7.74
N ALA A 51 3.38 20.19 7.12
CA ALA A 51 2.83 21.09 6.11
C ALA A 51 2.64 22.51 6.66
N GLU A 52 2.11 22.64 7.88
CA GLU A 52 1.99 23.94 8.55
C GLU A 52 3.34 24.62 8.78
N LYS A 53 4.35 23.85 9.21
CA LYS A 53 5.71 24.34 9.41
C LYS A 53 6.33 24.82 8.10
N TYR A 54 6.11 24.10 7.00
CA TYR A 54 6.59 24.50 5.67
C TYR A 54 5.89 25.75 5.16
N GLY A 55 4.58 25.86 5.35
CA GLY A 55 3.79 27.04 5.02
C GLY A 55 4.28 28.29 5.73
N LYS A 56 4.45 28.23 7.07
CA LYS A 56 4.99 29.34 7.89
C LYS A 56 6.39 29.79 7.45
N LYS A 57 7.21 28.85 6.97
CA LYS A 57 8.58 29.13 6.48
C LYS A 57 8.63 29.45 4.97
N GLY A 58 7.50 29.49 4.27
CA GLY A 58 7.45 29.72 2.83
C GLY A 58 8.13 28.63 1.98
N GLN A 59 8.28 27.40 2.48
CA GLN A 59 8.99 26.30 1.82
C GLN A 59 8.13 25.63 0.72
N LEU A 60 7.85 26.37 -0.36
CA LEU A 60 6.96 25.95 -1.45
C LEU A 60 7.35 24.61 -2.08
N GLY A 61 8.63 24.37 -2.33
CA GLY A 61 9.10 23.12 -2.96
C GLY A 61 8.76 21.87 -2.14
N LYS A 62 8.77 21.97 -0.81
CA LYS A 62 8.41 20.84 0.07
C LYS A 62 6.91 20.59 0.08
N LEU A 63 6.11 21.65 0.08
CA LEU A 63 4.64 21.53 0.00
C LEU A 63 4.20 20.94 -1.33
N LYS A 64 4.85 21.32 -2.44
CA LYS A 64 4.62 20.70 -3.76
C LYS A 64 4.92 19.22 -3.74
N LYS A 65 6.14 18.85 -3.35
CA LYS A 65 6.56 17.45 -3.26
C LYS A 65 5.59 16.61 -2.41
N GLN A 66 5.19 17.15 -1.26
CA GLN A 66 4.25 16.49 -0.37
C GLN A 66 2.87 16.32 -1.00
N LEU A 67 2.36 17.32 -1.72
CA LEU A 67 1.12 17.21 -2.47
C LEU A 67 1.23 16.16 -3.59
N ASP A 68 2.33 16.18 -4.34
CA ASP A 68 2.57 15.26 -5.46
C ASP A 68 2.59 13.79 -4.99
N GLU A 69 3.23 13.50 -3.83
CA GLU A 69 3.24 12.17 -3.21
C GLU A 69 1.81 11.67 -2.86
N PHE A 70 0.93 12.55 -2.36
CA PHE A 70 -0.45 12.18 -2.06
C PHE A 70 -1.32 12.06 -3.31
N VAL A 71 -1.11 12.95 -4.29
CA VAL A 71 -1.78 12.89 -5.59
C VAL A 71 -1.46 11.57 -6.29
N GLU A 72 -0.21 11.12 -6.27
CA GLU A 72 0.19 9.83 -6.84
C GLU A 72 -0.57 8.66 -6.20
N ARG A 73 -0.71 8.66 -4.86
CA ARG A 73 -1.50 7.62 -4.16
C ARG A 73 -2.98 7.66 -4.55
N LEU A 74 -3.57 8.84 -4.64
CA LEU A 74 -4.98 9.01 -5.04
C LEU A 74 -5.22 8.58 -6.49
N GLN A 75 -4.25 8.82 -7.38
CA GLN A 75 -4.29 8.32 -8.76
C GLN A 75 -4.24 6.78 -8.82
N ILE A 76 -3.38 6.14 -8.03
CA ILE A 76 -3.30 4.67 -7.93
C ILE A 76 -4.64 4.09 -7.47
N ASN A 77 -5.30 4.77 -6.55
CA ASN A 77 -6.64 4.42 -6.08
C ASN A 77 -7.76 4.88 -7.03
N ALA A 78 -7.42 5.52 -8.16
CA ALA A 78 -8.38 6.10 -9.12
C ALA A 78 -9.52 6.84 -8.42
N ASP A 79 -9.16 7.67 -7.45
CA ASP A 79 -10.11 8.39 -6.60
C ASP A 79 -10.77 9.55 -7.37
N LEU A 80 -12.05 9.40 -7.68
CA LEU A 80 -12.82 10.35 -8.49
C LEU A 80 -13.44 11.48 -7.65
N ASP A 81 -13.68 11.24 -6.37
CA ASP A 81 -14.39 12.17 -5.47
C ASP A 81 -13.46 13.26 -4.92
N PHE A 82 -12.15 13.00 -4.92
CA PHE A 82 -11.15 13.90 -4.40
C PHE A 82 -11.20 15.31 -5.02
N HIS A 83 -11.42 15.42 -6.33
CA HIS A 83 -11.48 16.71 -7.02
C HIS A 83 -12.57 17.61 -6.43
N ASP A 84 -13.78 17.05 -6.30
CA ASP A 84 -14.95 17.77 -5.80
C ASP A 84 -14.78 18.13 -4.32
N TYR A 85 -14.19 17.22 -3.53
CA TYR A 85 -13.85 17.49 -2.14
C TYR A 85 -12.91 18.69 -2.02
N ILE A 86 -11.81 18.73 -2.78
CA ILE A 86 -10.83 19.82 -2.70
C ILE A 86 -11.45 21.15 -3.14
N LYS A 87 -12.24 21.14 -4.23
CA LYS A 87 -12.93 22.33 -4.72
C LYS A 87 -13.92 22.86 -3.68
N LYS A 88 -14.72 21.99 -3.06
CA LYS A 88 -15.67 22.36 -2.00
C LYS A 88 -14.98 22.87 -0.75
N LYS A 89 -13.90 22.22 -0.32
CA LYS A 89 -13.20 22.52 0.94
C LYS A 89 -12.34 23.77 0.86
N THR A 90 -11.72 24.02 -0.30
CA THR A 90 -10.68 25.06 -0.45
C THR A 90 -11.02 26.14 -1.47
N GLY A 91 -11.99 25.91 -2.35
CA GLY A 91 -12.27 26.76 -3.51
C GLY A 91 -11.26 26.65 -4.65
N PHE A 92 -10.21 25.83 -4.50
CA PHE A 92 -9.21 25.62 -5.54
C PHE A 92 -9.58 24.43 -6.43
N GLU A 93 -9.30 24.56 -7.73
CA GLU A 93 -9.36 23.43 -8.65
C GLU A 93 -8.04 22.65 -8.60
N LEU A 94 -8.16 21.33 -8.45
CA LEU A 94 -7.06 20.38 -8.51
C LEU A 94 -7.54 19.13 -9.26
N ASN A 95 -7.28 19.05 -10.56
CA ASN A 95 -7.52 17.83 -11.32
C ASN A 95 -6.27 16.95 -11.22
N ILE A 96 -6.35 15.88 -10.43
CA ILE A 96 -5.22 14.97 -10.22
C ILE A 96 -4.93 14.09 -11.43
N PHE A 97 -5.86 13.90 -12.37
CA PHE A 97 -5.67 13.04 -13.54
C PHE A 97 -5.15 13.80 -14.76
N LYS A 98 -5.17 15.14 -14.74
CA LYS A 98 -4.77 15.96 -15.89
C LYS A 98 -3.38 15.60 -16.44
N ASP A 99 -2.40 15.44 -15.56
CA ASP A 99 -1.03 15.11 -15.98
C ASP A 99 -0.91 13.70 -16.59
N LEU A 100 -1.86 12.80 -16.29
CA LEU A 100 -1.96 11.48 -16.90
C LEU A 100 -2.66 11.57 -18.28
N GLU A 101 -3.69 12.42 -18.40
CA GLU A 101 -4.36 12.70 -19.67
C GLU A 101 -3.43 13.37 -20.69
N ASP A 102 -2.64 14.35 -20.27
CA ASP A 102 -1.64 15.00 -21.13
C ASP A 102 -0.56 13.99 -21.57
N PHE A 103 -0.15 13.10 -20.65
CA PHE A 103 0.83 12.05 -20.92
C PHE A 103 0.31 10.97 -21.87
N ARG A 104 -0.99 10.64 -21.81
CA ARG A 104 -1.64 9.72 -22.75
C ARG A 104 -1.39 10.14 -24.19
N ASP A 105 -1.71 11.39 -24.50
CA ASP A 105 -1.68 11.89 -25.87
C ASP A 105 -0.25 11.94 -26.38
N GLU A 106 0.70 12.29 -25.52
CA GLU A 106 2.13 12.22 -25.83
C GLU A 106 2.61 10.79 -26.13
N VAL A 107 2.25 9.81 -25.30
CA VAL A 107 2.67 8.42 -25.47
C VAL A 107 2.01 7.77 -26.68
N LEU A 108 0.72 8.02 -26.94
CA LEU A 108 0.05 7.50 -28.13
C LEU A 108 0.64 8.06 -29.42
N LEU A 109 0.96 9.36 -29.43
CA LEU A 109 1.61 9.99 -30.59
C LEU A 109 3.01 9.41 -30.82
N ARG A 110 3.75 9.14 -29.74
CA ARG A 110 5.11 8.61 -29.80
C ARG A 110 5.15 7.11 -30.10
N GLY A 111 4.17 6.34 -29.62
CA GLY A 111 4.11 4.89 -29.78
C GLY A 111 5.07 4.09 -28.90
N GLU A 112 5.74 4.71 -27.92
CA GLU A 112 6.69 4.02 -27.02
C GLU A 112 6.81 4.66 -25.63
N ILE A 113 7.19 3.83 -24.65
CA ILE A 113 7.62 4.20 -23.30
C ILE A 113 9.16 4.22 -23.27
N ARG A 114 9.73 5.27 -22.69
CA ARG A 114 11.18 5.49 -22.64
C ARG A 114 11.86 4.82 -21.46
N ASP A 115 11.16 4.74 -20.34
CA ASP A 115 11.73 4.26 -19.08
C ASP A 115 10.65 3.73 -18.11
N GLU A 116 11.13 3.22 -16.99
CA GLU A 116 10.29 2.64 -15.93
C GLU A 116 9.38 3.68 -15.23
N ILE A 117 9.71 4.97 -15.29
CA ILE A 117 8.89 6.03 -14.70
C ILE A 117 7.67 6.27 -15.59
N GLU A 118 7.88 6.37 -16.90
CA GLU A 118 6.83 6.45 -17.90
C GLU A 118 5.94 5.19 -17.89
N SER A 119 6.55 3.99 -17.73
CA SER A 119 5.81 2.74 -17.55
C SER A 119 4.84 2.80 -16.36
N ARG A 120 5.34 3.15 -15.18
CA ARG A 120 4.51 3.33 -13.98
C ARG A 120 3.43 4.39 -14.13
N LYS A 121 3.72 5.48 -14.84
CA LYS A 121 2.73 6.53 -15.15
C LYS A 121 1.63 6.00 -16.08
N LEU A 122 1.98 5.21 -17.09
CA LEU A 122 1.02 4.60 -18.00
C LEU A 122 0.13 3.56 -17.29
N SER A 123 0.70 2.73 -16.43
CA SER A 123 -0.06 1.77 -15.63
C SER A 123 -1.12 2.44 -14.77
N ARG A 124 -0.80 3.58 -14.12
CA ARG A 124 -1.79 4.36 -13.35
C ARG A 124 -2.94 4.89 -14.22
N LEU A 125 -2.63 5.38 -15.43
CA LEU A 125 -3.66 5.84 -16.36
C LEU A 125 -4.58 4.68 -16.78
N LEU A 126 -4.02 3.51 -17.08
CA LEU A 126 -4.79 2.32 -17.44
C LEU A 126 -5.69 1.85 -16.29
N MET A 127 -5.19 1.85 -15.04
CA MET A 127 -6.01 1.56 -13.85
C MET A 127 -7.18 2.56 -13.71
N TYR A 128 -6.94 3.84 -13.97
CA TYR A 128 -8.00 4.85 -14.00
C TYR A 128 -9.07 4.56 -15.08
N TYR A 129 -8.66 4.13 -16.28
CA TYR A 129 -9.59 3.75 -17.35
C TYR A 129 -10.39 2.49 -17.03
N GLU A 130 -9.76 1.46 -16.45
CA GLU A 130 -10.45 0.25 -16.01
C GLU A 130 -11.58 0.56 -15.01
N ARG A 131 -11.36 1.51 -14.09
CA ARG A 131 -12.37 1.86 -13.08
C ARG A 131 -13.45 2.82 -13.59
N THR A 132 -13.11 3.70 -14.53
CA THR A 132 -14.05 4.72 -15.03
C THR A 132 -14.81 4.27 -16.28
N GLY A 133 -14.34 3.24 -16.98
CA GLY A 133 -14.91 2.79 -18.25
C GLY A 133 -14.71 3.79 -19.40
N VAL A 134 -13.75 4.71 -19.26
CA VAL A 134 -13.48 5.77 -20.24
C VAL A 134 -12.54 5.27 -21.34
N ASP A 135 -12.95 5.48 -22.60
CA ASP A 135 -12.12 5.43 -23.82
C ASP A 135 -11.44 4.08 -24.15
N THR A 136 -12.26 3.06 -24.44
CA THR A 136 -11.82 1.68 -24.73
C THR A 136 -10.89 1.54 -25.94
N GLU A 137 -11.01 2.42 -26.93
CA GLU A 137 -10.17 2.37 -28.14
C GLU A 137 -8.73 2.82 -27.85
N LYS A 138 -8.56 3.94 -27.14
CA LYS A 138 -7.23 4.38 -26.71
C LYS A 138 -6.61 3.44 -25.69
N GLN A 139 -7.41 2.85 -24.80
CA GLN A 139 -6.94 1.88 -23.81
C GLN A 139 -6.22 0.69 -24.48
N THR A 140 -6.76 0.18 -25.58
CA THR A 140 -6.14 -0.93 -26.34
C THR A 140 -4.76 -0.55 -26.88
N GLY A 141 -4.63 0.66 -27.45
CA GLY A 141 -3.35 1.17 -27.94
C GLY A 141 -2.30 1.32 -26.83
N LEU A 142 -2.73 1.80 -25.67
CA LEU A 142 -1.86 1.97 -24.50
C LEU A 142 -1.39 0.63 -23.90
N TYR A 143 -2.27 -0.37 -23.77
CA TYR A 143 -1.85 -1.70 -23.32
C TYR A 143 -0.79 -2.29 -24.22
N LYS A 144 -0.95 -2.17 -25.54
CA LYS A 144 0.04 -2.66 -26.50
C LYS A 144 1.41 -2.01 -26.26
N ILE A 145 1.47 -0.69 -26.10
CA ILE A 145 2.71 0.04 -25.83
C ILE A 145 3.36 -0.46 -24.52
N LEU A 146 2.56 -0.68 -23.47
CA LEU A 146 3.05 -1.16 -22.18
C LEU A 146 3.61 -2.59 -22.27
N THR A 147 2.89 -3.50 -22.95
CA THR A 147 3.33 -4.87 -23.19
C THR A 147 4.64 -4.91 -23.97
N ASP A 148 4.73 -4.15 -25.07
CA ASP A 148 5.93 -4.07 -25.90
C ASP A 148 7.17 -3.60 -25.08
N PHE A 149 6.98 -2.67 -24.15
CA PHE A 149 8.05 -2.22 -23.25
C PHE A 149 8.54 -3.34 -22.32
N HIS A 150 7.62 -4.05 -21.67
CA HIS A 150 7.96 -5.14 -20.75
C HIS A 150 8.58 -6.35 -21.45
N GLU A 151 8.14 -6.69 -22.67
CA GLU A 151 8.73 -7.78 -23.47
C GLU A 151 10.18 -7.45 -23.88
N LYS A 152 10.44 -6.22 -24.31
CA LYS A 152 11.80 -5.74 -24.60
C LYS A 152 12.70 -5.83 -23.36
N ALA A 153 12.19 -5.38 -22.20
CA ALA A 153 12.92 -5.44 -20.94
C ALA A 153 13.22 -6.89 -20.50
N ALA A 154 12.24 -7.79 -20.59
CA ALA A 154 12.39 -9.20 -20.23
C ALA A 154 13.42 -9.93 -21.13
N THR A 155 13.47 -9.57 -22.41
CA THR A 155 14.45 -10.12 -23.36
C THR A 155 15.88 -9.68 -23.00
N GLN A 156 16.04 -8.48 -22.46
CA GLN A 156 17.33 -7.95 -21.98
C GLN A 156 17.72 -8.49 -20.59
N GLN A 157 16.76 -8.96 -19.79
CA GLN A 157 16.97 -9.44 -18.41
C GLN A 157 17.44 -10.89 -18.27
N LYS A 158 17.61 -11.64 -19.38
CA LYS A 158 18.09 -13.05 -19.40
C LYS A 158 19.52 -13.28 -18.85
N GLN A 159 20.15 -12.28 -18.22
CA GLN A 159 21.50 -12.37 -17.63
C GLN A 159 21.61 -11.97 -16.16
N SER A 160 20.53 -11.57 -15.47
CA SER A 160 20.58 -11.35 -14.01
C SER A 160 19.99 -12.55 -13.27
N GLY A 161 20.68 -13.04 -12.24
CA GLY A 161 20.37 -14.26 -11.46
C GLY A 161 19.07 -14.27 -10.66
N THR A 162 17.98 -13.74 -11.22
CA THR A 162 16.62 -13.82 -10.71
C THR A 162 16.02 -15.15 -11.16
N SER A 163 15.61 -16.00 -10.21
CA SER A 163 14.78 -17.16 -10.54
C SER A 163 13.33 -16.68 -10.57
N ARG A 164 12.76 -16.55 -11.78
CA ARG A 164 11.32 -16.44 -11.98
C ARG A 164 10.82 -17.85 -12.31
N VAL A 165 10.12 -18.47 -11.37
CA VAL A 165 9.43 -19.75 -11.64
C VAL A 165 8.00 -19.39 -12.00
N VAL A 166 7.67 -19.53 -13.29
CA VAL A 166 6.29 -19.47 -13.75
C VAL A 166 5.77 -20.90 -13.74
N ARG A 167 4.82 -21.19 -12.85
CA ARG A 167 4.03 -22.43 -12.93
C ARG A 167 2.72 -22.10 -13.61
N THR A 168 2.46 -22.78 -14.71
CA THR A 168 1.22 -22.69 -15.45
C THR A 168 0.46 -23.99 -15.22
N GLU A 169 -0.69 -23.90 -14.57
CA GLU A 169 -1.63 -25.01 -14.44
C GLU A 169 -2.91 -24.66 -15.20
N GLU A 170 -3.31 -25.53 -16.13
CA GLU A 170 -4.59 -25.43 -16.82
C GLU A 170 -5.56 -26.43 -16.20
N LYS A 171 -6.64 -25.92 -15.63
CA LYS A 171 -7.74 -26.73 -15.11
C LYS A 171 -9.06 -26.12 -15.56
N ASP A 172 -9.89 -26.93 -16.19
CA ASP A 172 -11.23 -26.55 -16.67
C ASP A 172 -11.24 -25.32 -17.62
N GLY A 173 -10.19 -25.17 -18.44
CA GLY A 173 -10.04 -24.07 -19.39
C GLY A 173 -9.60 -22.74 -18.77
N ILE A 174 -9.26 -22.73 -17.48
CA ILE A 174 -8.67 -21.58 -16.78
C ILE A 174 -7.17 -21.80 -16.63
N ILE A 175 -6.39 -20.91 -17.24
CA ILE A 175 -4.94 -20.88 -17.10
C ILE A 175 -4.62 -20.08 -15.84
N THR A 176 -4.08 -20.76 -14.83
CA THR A 176 -3.57 -20.10 -13.61
C THR A 176 -2.06 -19.97 -13.73
N GLU A 177 -1.56 -18.73 -13.83
CA GLU A 177 -0.13 -18.43 -13.80
C GLU A 177 0.30 -18.01 -12.40
N THR A 178 1.08 -18.87 -11.74
CA THR A 178 1.73 -18.52 -10.47
C THR A 178 3.14 -18.04 -10.77
N ILE A 179 3.40 -16.76 -10.51
CA ILE A 179 4.72 -16.15 -10.67
C ILE A 179 5.37 -16.04 -9.28
N GLU A 180 6.35 -16.90 -9.00
CA GLU A 180 7.24 -16.72 -7.85
C GLU A 180 8.45 -15.86 -8.27
N VAL A 181 8.59 -14.68 -7.66
CA VAL A 181 9.75 -13.80 -7.84
C VAL A 181 10.50 -13.66 -6.54
N SER A 182 11.72 -14.19 -6.49
CA SER A 182 12.63 -14.01 -5.35
C SER A 182 13.62 -12.89 -5.66
N PHE A 183 13.52 -11.77 -4.93
CA PHE A 183 14.47 -10.67 -4.98
C PHE A 183 15.45 -10.78 -3.81
N GLY A 184 16.59 -11.43 -4.02
CA GLY A 184 17.67 -11.53 -3.03
C GLY A 184 18.14 -12.96 -2.74
N PRO A 185 19.22 -13.13 -1.95
CA PRO A 185 19.64 -14.44 -1.46
C PRO A 185 18.52 -15.07 -0.63
N ARG A 186 18.26 -16.36 -0.86
CA ARG A 186 17.22 -17.08 -0.12
C ARG A 186 17.51 -17.00 1.38
N PRO A 187 16.49 -16.78 2.23
CA PRO A 187 16.66 -16.82 3.68
C PRO A 187 17.20 -18.19 4.10
N LYS A 188 17.96 -18.22 5.20
CA LYS A 188 18.51 -19.46 5.75
C LYS A 188 17.41 -20.34 6.34
N HIS A 189 16.37 -19.71 6.88
CA HIS A 189 15.16 -20.36 7.39
C HIS A 189 13.94 -19.53 7.00
N HIS A 190 12.90 -20.19 6.50
CA HIS A 190 11.59 -19.58 6.30
C HIS A 190 10.51 -20.65 6.40
N GLU A 191 9.76 -20.63 7.50
CA GLU A 191 8.59 -21.47 7.68
C GLU A 191 7.37 -20.59 7.92
N ARG A 192 6.23 -20.98 7.33
CA ARG A 192 4.96 -20.28 7.49
C ARG A 192 3.85 -21.28 7.69
N ARG A 193 3.07 -21.07 8.75
CA ARG A 193 1.88 -21.86 9.08
C ARG A 193 0.67 -20.94 9.07
N GLU A 194 -0.49 -21.48 8.68
CA GLU A 194 -1.72 -20.71 8.55
C GLU A 194 -2.86 -21.34 9.32
N VAL A 195 -3.69 -20.50 9.95
CA VAL A 195 -4.88 -20.94 10.69
C VAL A 195 -6.07 -20.06 10.31
N LEU A 196 -7.10 -20.67 9.73
CA LEU A 196 -8.34 -19.98 9.35
C LEU A 196 -9.22 -19.74 10.58
N SER A 197 -9.96 -18.63 10.58
CA SER A 197 -11.02 -18.40 11.55
C SER A 197 -12.16 -19.41 11.39
N PRO A 198 -12.99 -19.64 12.42
CA PRO A 198 -14.10 -20.59 12.33
C PRO A 198 -15.10 -20.28 11.21
N ASP A 199 -15.28 -19.01 10.87
CA ASP A 199 -16.09 -18.55 9.72
C ASP A 199 -15.35 -18.57 8.38
N GLY A 200 -14.03 -18.78 8.37
CA GLY A 200 -13.19 -18.78 7.16
C GLY A 200 -12.85 -17.40 6.59
N GLU A 201 -13.36 -16.31 7.19
CA GLU A 201 -13.20 -14.94 6.67
C GLU A 201 -11.84 -14.31 6.99
N ARG A 202 -11.13 -14.84 8.01
CA ARG A 202 -9.85 -14.33 8.48
C ARG A 202 -8.81 -15.43 8.53
N ARG A 203 -7.55 -15.02 8.52
CA ARG A 203 -6.42 -15.95 8.57
C ARG A 203 -5.33 -15.44 9.48
N LEU A 204 -4.81 -16.33 10.32
CA LEU A 204 -3.56 -16.12 11.05
C LEU A 204 -2.40 -16.70 10.26
N TYR A 205 -1.25 -16.04 10.36
CA TYR A 205 0.01 -16.53 9.81
C TYR A 205 1.03 -16.55 10.94
N ILE A 206 1.65 -17.70 11.17
CA ILE A 206 2.80 -17.83 12.05
C ILE A 206 4.00 -17.99 11.13
N SER A 207 4.89 -17.01 11.14
CA SER A 207 6.04 -16.94 10.24
C SER A 207 7.33 -16.92 11.05
N GLU A 208 8.20 -17.87 10.73
CA GLU A 208 9.56 -17.97 11.23
C GLU A 208 10.49 -17.58 10.09
N TRP A 209 11.37 -16.61 10.33
CA TRP A 209 12.25 -16.10 9.27
C TRP A 209 13.64 -15.85 9.82
N MET A 210 14.66 -16.28 9.08
CA MET A 210 16.07 -16.00 9.35
C MET A 210 16.77 -15.55 8.07
N ASN A 211 17.52 -14.44 8.16
CA ASN A 211 18.33 -13.99 7.03
C ASN A 211 19.40 -15.02 6.64
N ASN A 212 19.95 -14.86 5.45
CA ASN A 212 20.97 -15.77 4.90
C ASN A 212 22.23 -15.91 5.78
N GLU A 213 22.61 -14.84 6.49
CA GLU A 213 23.77 -14.80 7.39
C GLU A 213 23.50 -15.45 8.75
N GLY A 214 22.24 -15.69 9.11
CA GLY A 214 21.84 -16.16 10.43
C GLY A 214 22.01 -15.13 11.56
N THR A 215 22.19 -13.85 11.21
CA THR A 215 22.38 -12.74 12.15
C THR A 215 21.08 -12.09 12.59
N GLN A 216 20.00 -12.29 11.83
CA GLN A 216 18.66 -11.80 12.14
C GLN A 216 17.67 -12.94 12.00
N ALA A 217 16.90 -13.18 13.05
CA ALA A 217 15.84 -14.16 13.08
C ALA A 217 14.66 -13.62 13.88
N ASN A 218 13.45 -13.92 13.45
CA ASN A 218 12.24 -13.63 14.22
C ASN A 218 11.17 -14.69 14.01
N THR A 219 10.27 -14.75 14.99
CA THR A 219 9.01 -15.47 14.91
C THR A 219 7.91 -14.46 15.08
N SER A 220 6.99 -14.40 14.12
CA SER A 220 5.94 -13.39 14.06
C SER A 220 4.59 -14.04 13.82
N ILE A 221 3.56 -13.43 14.38
CA ILE A 221 2.18 -13.78 14.12
C ILE A 221 1.54 -12.57 13.46
N GLY A 222 0.94 -12.79 12.30
CA GLY A 222 0.12 -11.81 11.59
C GLY A 222 -1.30 -12.30 11.42
N ILE A 223 -2.19 -11.36 11.12
CA ILE A 223 -3.58 -11.62 10.76
C ILE A 223 -3.90 -10.96 9.42
N SER A 224 -4.72 -11.61 8.61
CA SER A 224 -5.39 -11.02 7.45
C SER A 224 -6.87 -10.90 7.73
N PHE A 225 -7.35 -9.68 7.59
CA PHE A 225 -8.73 -9.33 7.29
C PHE A 225 -8.92 -9.31 5.77
N LYS A 226 -10.17 -9.19 5.32
CA LYS A 226 -10.51 -9.03 3.90
C LYS A 226 -9.87 -7.78 3.27
N THR A 227 -9.73 -6.71 4.06
CA THR A 227 -9.29 -5.38 3.63
C THR A 227 -7.83 -5.09 3.94
N ALA A 228 -7.23 -5.79 4.90
CA ALA A 228 -5.90 -5.44 5.40
C ALA A 228 -5.20 -6.64 6.05
N THR A 229 -3.87 -6.55 6.17
CA THR A 229 -3.04 -7.54 6.87
C THR A 229 -2.04 -6.82 7.76
N GLY A 230 -1.77 -7.36 8.94
CA GLY A 230 -0.87 -6.74 9.91
C GLY A 230 -0.30 -7.74 10.91
N GLY A 231 0.83 -7.38 11.52
CA GLY A 231 1.50 -8.18 12.55
C GLY A 231 0.90 -7.92 13.92
N ILE A 232 0.54 -8.97 14.66
CA ILE A 232 -0.08 -8.85 15.99
C ILE A 232 0.88 -9.16 17.13
N TYR A 233 1.90 -9.96 16.85
CA TYR A 233 2.93 -10.33 17.81
C TYR A 233 4.24 -10.67 17.09
N ALA A 234 5.38 -10.31 17.66
CA ALA A 234 6.67 -10.81 17.18
C ALA A 234 7.71 -10.85 18.31
N VAL A 235 8.65 -11.78 18.17
CA VAL A 235 9.80 -11.96 19.04
C VAL A 235 11.08 -12.16 18.24
N ASP A 236 12.22 -11.85 18.84
CA ASP A 236 13.53 -12.20 18.29
C ASP A 236 13.78 -13.71 18.37
N GLY A 237 14.33 -14.29 17.31
CA GLY A 237 14.69 -15.70 17.22
C GLY A 237 13.64 -16.59 16.54
N ILE A 238 14.03 -17.83 16.28
CA ILE A 238 13.14 -18.88 15.75
C ILE A 238 12.59 -19.69 16.93
N HIS A 239 11.27 -19.64 17.11
CA HIS A 239 10.57 -20.27 18.22
C HIS A 239 9.40 -21.11 17.68
N PRO A 240 9.67 -22.36 17.25
CA PRO A 240 8.64 -23.22 16.64
C PRO A 240 7.51 -23.61 17.60
N ASP A 241 7.77 -23.49 18.90
CA ASP A 241 6.85 -23.72 20.01
C ASP A 241 5.81 -22.61 20.20
N ILE A 242 6.03 -21.43 19.62
CA ILE A 242 5.02 -20.38 19.52
C ILE A 242 3.89 -20.86 18.61
N ASN A 243 2.66 -20.69 19.08
CA ASN A 243 1.48 -21.13 18.38
C ASN A 243 0.37 -20.07 18.48
N ALA A 244 -0.52 -20.06 17.48
CA ALA A 244 -1.64 -19.14 17.42
C ALA A 244 -2.88 -19.86 16.93
N LEU A 245 -4.01 -19.66 17.62
CA LEU A 245 -5.27 -20.31 17.27
C LEU A 245 -6.46 -19.38 17.46
N TRP A 246 -7.54 -19.65 16.76
CA TRP A 246 -8.80 -18.97 16.97
C TRP A 246 -9.59 -19.64 18.09
N LYS A 247 -9.93 -18.87 19.12
CA LYS A 247 -10.86 -19.30 20.17
C LYS A 247 -12.32 -19.15 19.71
N ASN A 248 -12.59 -18.11 18.93
CA ASN A 248 -13.85 -17.82 18.24
C ASN A 248 -13.55 -16.84 17.09
N ASN A 249 -14.57 -16.33 16.37
CA ASN A 249 -14.35 -15.42 15.22
C ASN A 249 -13.72 -14.06 15.58
N ASN A 250 -13.73 -13.66 16.85
CA ASN A 250 -13.28 -12.35 17.32
C ASN A 250 -12.22 -12.47 18.42
N THR A 251 -11.62 -13.65 18.61
CA THR A 251 -10.61 -13.86 19.64
C THR A 251 -9.56 -14.86 19.18
N VAL A 252 -8.31 -14.42 19.21
CA VAL A 252 -7.12 -15.21 18.94
C VAL A 252 -6.42 -15.50 20.26
N VAL A 253 -5.90 -16.71 20.41
CA VAL A 253 -5.05 -17.10 21.53
C VAL A 253 -3.65 -17.34 20.98
N ILE A 254 -2.67 -16.64 21.54
CA ILE A 254 -1.25 -16.81 21.24
C ILE A 254 -0.59 -17.50 22.43
N GLU A 255 -0.08 -18.70 22.19
CA GLU A 255 0.68 -19.48 23.15
C GLU A 255 2.16 -19.11 22.98
N THR A 256 2.77 -18.58 24.03
CA THR A 256 4.14 -18.05 23.98
C THR A 256 4.80 -18.08 25.37
N SER A 257 6.09 -17.75 25.47
CA SER A 257 6.82 -17.63 26.74
C SER A 257 7.08 -16.16 27.10
N LYS A 258 7.10 -15.87 28.41
CA LYS A 258 7.54 -14.56 28.94
C LYS A 258 9.04 -14.34 28.82
N ASP A 259 9.81 -15.40 28.59
CA ASP A 259 11.28 -15.34 28.50
C ASP A 259 11.76 -14.86 27.13
N TYR A 260 10.88 -14.74 26.14
CA TYR A 260 11.25 -14.27 24.81
C TYR A 260 11.44 -12.74 24.77
N SER A 261 12.39 -12.30 23.93
CA SER A 261 12.57 -10.88 23.61
C SER A 261 11.45 -10.43 22.66
N ILE A 262 10.45 -9.74 23.20
CA ILE A 262 9.28 -9.26 22.45
C ILE A 262 9.63 -8.00 21.66
N LEU A 263 9.38 -8.05 20.35
CA LEU A 263 9.51 -6.91 19.45
C LEU A 263 8.25 -6.03 19.49
N PHE A 264 7.07 -6.66 19.44
CA PHE A 264 5.79 -6.01 19.65
C PHE A 264 4.72 -7.04 20.07
N GLN A 265 3.70 -6.57 20.77
CA GLN A 265 2.61 -7.40 21.28
C GLN A 265 1.33 -6.55 21.37
N HIS A 266 0.31 -6.90 20.57
CA HIS A 266 -0.97 -6.19 20.51
C HIS A 266 -2.11 -7.02 21.09
N ARG A 267 -2.97 -6.40 21.89
CA ARG A 267 -4.09 -7.08 22.57
C ARG A 267 -5.42 -6.91 21.84
N LEU A 268 -5.53 -5.86 21.05
CA LEU A 268 -6.70 -5.56 20.25
C LEU A 268 -6.25 -5.15 18.85
N ILE A 269 -6.91 -5.70 17.86
CA ILE A 269 -6.69 -5.34 16.47
C ILE A 269 -8.03 -5.13 15.78
N GLN A 270 -8.08 -4.12 14.93
CA GLN A 270 -9.31 -3.70 14.30
C GLN A 270 -9.08 -3.31 12.84
N SER A 271 -9.99 -3.72 11.97
CA SER A 271 -10.10 -3.25 10.59
C SER A 271 -11.53 -2.77 10.37
N PHE A 272 -11.72 -1.45 10.30
CA PHE A 272 -13.03 -0.81 10.30
C PHE A 272 -13.90 -1.29 11.47
N ASP A 273 -15.04 -1.94 11.22
CA ASP A 273 -15.93 -2.46 12.26
C ASP A 273 -15.54 -3.87 12.74
N ASP A 274 -14.55 -4.51 12.09
CA ASP A 274 -14.10 -5.84 12.44
C ASP A 274 -13.05 -5.79 13.56
N VAL A 275 -13.38 -6.35 14.72
CA VAL A 275 -12.55 -6.29 15.92
C VAL A 275 -12.17 -7.70 16.37
N VAL A 276 -10.88 -7.91 16.62
CA VAL A 276 -10.32 -9.16 17.14
C VAL A 276 -9.52 -8.89 18.40
N ASN A 277 -9.84 -9.61 19.48
CA ASN A 277 -9.06 -9.60 20.71
C ASN A 277 -7.94 -10.64 20.62
N VAL A 278 -6.82 -10.36 21.27
CA VAL A 278 -5.67 -11.26 21.35
C VAL A 278 -5.39 -11.58 22.81
N GLU A 279 -5.60 -12.84 23.16
CA GLU A 279 -5.27 -13.41 24.46
C GLU A 279 -3.89 -14.07 24.38
N TYR A 280 -3.07 -13.90 25.42
CA TYR A 280 -1.74 -14.50 25.50
C TYR A 280 -1.71 -15.54 26.63
N VAL A 281 -1.29 -16.75 26.31
CA VAL A 281 -1.18 -17.87 27.25
C VAL A 281 0.29 -18.24 27.38
N GLU A 282 0.78 -18.25 28.62
CA GLU A 282 2.13 -18.68 28.93
C GLU A 282 2.21 -20.21 28.88
N ARG A 283 3.24 -20.72 28.21
CA ARG A 283 3.60 -22.15 28.19
C ARG A 283 4.87 -22.41 28.99
#